data_AF-Q3AYZ8-F1
#
_entry.id   AF-Q3AYZ8-F1
#
_cell.length_a   1.000
_cell.length_b   1.000
_cell.length_c   1.000
_cell.angle_alpha   90.00
_cell.angle_beta   90.00
_cell.angle_gamma   90.00
#
_symmetry.space_group_name_H-M   'P 1'
#
loop_
_entity.id
_entity.type
_entity.pdbx_description
1 polymer ?
#
loop_
_entity_poly.entity_id
_entity_poly.type
_entity_poly.pdbx_seq_one_letter_code
_entity_poly.pdbx_strand_id
1 'polypeptide(L)'
;MSEDRSAPVAVKAGDPIFLSVKAGMTVIVRHLPEVGFTSDDDRWWMADVIYVEGGARNPSVPTLFQVADVDSGEVLWVNADLVTHIVPRL
;
A
#
# COMPACT_ATOMS: atom_id res chain seq x y z
N MET A 1 -18.71 7.67 25.79
CA MET A 1 -18.13 7.11 24.55
C MET A 1 -16.73 7.69 24.44
N SER A 2 -15.70 6.86 24.52
CA SER A 2 -14.31 7.29 24.36
C SER A 2 -13.93 6.99 22.91
N GLU A 3 -13.81 8.04 22.11
CA GLU A 3 -13.31 7.93 20.73
C GLU A 3 -11.80 7.75 20.83
N ASP A 4 -11.33 6.51 20.79
CA ASP A 4 -9.90 6.24 20.67
C ASP A 4 -9.44 6.67 19.27
N ARG A 5 -8.68 7.76 19.22
CA ARG A 5 -8.17 8.31 17.96
C ARG A 5 -6.80 7.71 17.72
N SER A 6 -6.72 6.70 16.86
CA SER A 6 -5.43 6.20 16.38
C SER A 6 -4.59 7.33 15.80
N ALA A 7 -3.35 7.42 16.25
CA ALA A 7 -2.41 8.39 15.73
C ALA A 7 -2.11 8.07 14.25
N PRO A 8 -2.15 9.05 13.34
CA PRO A 8 -1.76 8.84 11.95
C PRO A 8 -0.29 8.40 11.89
N VAL A 9 0.03 7.49 10.97
CA VAL A 9 1.41 7.11 10.68
C VAL A 9 2.16 8.37 10.25
N ALA A 10 3.17 8.77 11.03
CA ALA A 10 3.95 9.97 10.77
C ALA A 10 4.88 9.74 9.58
N VAL A 11 4.39 10.03 8.37
CA VAL A 11 5.22 10.16 7.17
C VAL A 11 5.93 11.51 7.26
N LYS A 12 7.27 11.53 7.15
CA LYS A 12 8.01 12.79 7.09
C LYS A 12 7.54 13.59 5.88
N ALA A 13 7.26 14.89 6.07
CA ALA A 13 6.79 15.74 4.99
C ALA A 13 7.80 15.74 3.82
N GLY A 14 7.36 15.23 2.66
CA GLY A 14 8.16 15.15 1.42
C GLY A 14 8.68 13.74 1.08
N ASP A 15 8.69 12.80 2.02
CA ASP A 15 9.12 11.43 1.74
C ASP A 15 7.98 10.62 1.09
N PRO A 16 8.26 9.77 0.08
CA PRO A 16 7.27 8.87 -0.47
C PRO A 16 6.66 7.95 0.60
N ILE A 17 5.33 7.83 0.61
CA ILE A 17 4.59 7.09 1.64
C ILE A 17 4.99 5.63 1.76
N PHE A 18 5.37 5.00 0.65
CA PHE A 18 5.77 3.59 0.61
C PHE A 18 7.03 3.30 1.45
N LEU A 19 7.86 4.31 1.74
CA LEU A 19 9.01 4.15 2.64
C LEU A 19 8.59 3.86 4.09
N SER A 20 7.35 4.20 4.46
CA SER A 20 6.80 4.00 5.79
C SER A 20 5.99 2.70 5.92
N VAL A 21 5.77 1.98 4.83
CA VAL A 21 4.96 0.75 4.79
C VAL A 21 5.74 -0.43 5.39
N LYS A 22 5.06 -1.23 6.21
CA LYS A 22 5.60 -2.45 6.83
C LYS A 22 4.62 -3.60 6.69
N ALA A 23 5.12 -4.83 6.76
CA ALA A 23 4.28 -6.02 6.88
C ALA A 23 3.32 -5.89 8.08
N GLY A 24 2.07 -6.30 7.89
CA GLY A 24 0.97 -6.17 8.84
C GLY A 24 0.21 -4.85 8.80
N MET A 25 0.62 -3.89 7.96
CA MET A 25 -0.16 -2.67 7.71
C MET A 25 -1.18 -2.89 6.60
N THR A 26 -2.28 -2.12 6.65
CA THR A 26 -3.27 -2.04 5.57
C THR A 26 -2.99 -0.80 4.75
N VAL A 27 -3.04 -0.90 3.42
CA VAL A 27 -2.70 0.18 2.48
C VAL A 27 -3.78 0.36 1.42
N ILE A 28 -3.81 1.56 0.82
CA ILE A 28 -4.64 1.86 -0.36
C ILE A 28 -3.76 1.82 -1.61
N VAL A 29 -4.10 0.92 -2.52
CA VAL A 29 -3.39 0.69 -3.79
C VAL A 29 -4.20 1.27 -4.95
N ARG A 30 -3.55 1.99 -5.85
CA ARG A 30 -4.16 2.44 -7.11
C ARG A 30 -4.04 1.34 -8.17
N HIS A 31 -5.12 1.04 -8.87
CA HIS A 31 -5.07 0.18 -10.06
C HIS A 31 -4.29 0.86 -11.17
N LEU A 32 -3.38 0.13 -11.83
CA LEU A 32 -2.86 0.59 -13.12
C LEU A 32 -3.92 0.34 -14.19
N PRO A 33 -4.08 1.22 -15.20
CA PRO A 33 -4.94 0.93 -16.33
C PRO A 33 -4.46 -0.35 -17.00
N GLU A 34 -5.32 -1.36 -17.10
CA GLU A 34 -5.02 -2.52 -17.93
C GLU A 34 -4.98 -2.08 -19.40
N VAL A 35 -3.92 -2.45 -20.11
CA VAL A 35 -3.74 -2.09 -21.52
C VAL A 35 -4.90 -2.66 -22.34
N GLY A 36 -5.75 -1.78 -22.88
CA GLY A 36 -6.91 -2.15 -23.69
C GLY A 36 -8.27 -1.95 -23.00
N PHE A 37 -8.30 -1.57 -21.72
CA PHE A 37 -9.53 -1.16 -21.04
C PHE A 37 -9.62 0.36 -20.99
N THR A 38 -10.75 0.91 -21.46
CA THR A 38 -11.02 2.36 -21.56
C THR A 38 -11.69 2.93 -20.31
N SER A 39 -11.92 2.11 -19.29
CA SER A 39 -12.52 2.55 -18.05
C SER A 39 -11.44 3.21 -17.19
N ASP A 40 -11.43 4.54 -17.23
CA ASP A 40 -10.68 5.44 -16.34
C ASP A 40 -11.22 5.39 -14.90
N ASP A 41 -11.79 4.25 -14.49
CA ASP A 41 -12.14 4.05 -13.10
C ASP A 41 -10.79 3.93 -12.38
N ASP A 42 -10.36 5.06 -11.80
CA ASP A 42 -9.38 5.11 -10.73
C ASP A 42 -9.85 4.19 -9.59
N ARG A 43 -9.72 2.88 -9.78
CA ARG A 43 -10.13 1.90 -8.77
C ARG A 43 -9.01 1.83 -7.77
N TRP A 44 -9.24 2.44 -6.62
CA TRP A 44 -8.46 2.13 -5.45
C TRP A 44 -9.03 0.90 -4.78
N TRP A 45 -8.13 0.08 -4.23
CA TRP A 45 -8.50 -1.08 -3.44
C TRP A 45 -7.62 -1.15 -2.19
N MET A 46 -8.12 -1.87 -1.19
CA MET A 46 -7.45 -2.04 0.09
C MET A 46 -6.69 -3.35 0.11
N ALA A 47 -5.46 -3.31 0.61
CA ALA A 47 -4.62 -4.49 0.71
C ALA A 47 -3.92 -4.57 2.06
N ASP A 48 -3.85 -5.78 2.63
CA ASP A 48 -3.00 -6.06 3.77
C ASP A 48 -1.61 -6.46 3.30
N VAL A 49 -0.59 -5.77 3.79
CA VAL A 49 0.80 -6.03 3.42
C VAL A 49 1.31 -7.27 4.14
N ILE A 50 1.67 -8.30 3.36
CA ILE A 50 2.20 -9.57 3.87
C ILE A 50 3.72 -9.48 3.97
N TYR A 51 4.37 -8.98 2.92
CA TYR A 51 5.83 -8.94 2.84
C TYR A 51 6.31 -7.72 2.05
N VAL A 52 7.48 -7.22 2.43
CA VAL A 52 8.12 -6.04 1.84
C VAL A 52 9.44 -6.46 1.21
N GLU A 53 9.56 -6.27 -0.10
CA GLU A 53 10.78 -6.57 -0.85
C GLU A 53 11.55 -5.28 -1.18
N GLY A 54 12.83 -5.29 -0.82
CA GLY A 54 13.78 -4.22 -1.12
C GLY A 54 14.31 -4.29 -2.55
N GLY A 55 14.75 -3.16 -3.09
CA GLY A 55 15.29 -3.10 -4.45
C GLY A 55 16.63 -3.82 -4.59
N ALA A 56 16.89 -4.42 -5.74
CA ALA A 56 18.13 -5.15 -6.04
C ALA A 56 19.42 -4.33 -5.81
N ARG A 57 19.37 -3.00 -6.03
CA ARG A 57 20.51 -2.09 -5.82
C ARG A 57 20.64 -1.63 -4.37
N ASN A 58 19.53 -1.57 -3.63
CA ASN A 58 19.50 -1.19 -2.23
C ASN A 58 18.35 -1.92 -1.53
N PRO A 59 18.64 -3.03 -0.83
CA PRO A 59 17.63 -3.82 -0.11
C PRO A 59 16.90 -3.04 0.99
N SER A 60 17.43 -1.87 1.41
CA SER A 60 16.77 -1.03 2.41
C SER A 60 15.66 -0.14 1.85
N VAL A 61 15.50 -0.08 0.53
CA VAL A 61 14.47 0.74 -0.14
C VAL A 61 13.40 -0.19 -0.70
N PRO A 62 12.17 -0.17 -0.17
CA PRO A 62 11.06 -0.98 -0.69
C PRO A 62 10.77 -0.66 -2.15
N THR A 63 10.65 -1.70 -2.97
CA THR A 63 10.26 -1.58 -4.39
C THR A 63 9.02 -2.39 -4.73
N LEU A 64 8.76 -3.47 -3.98
CA LEU A 64 7.64 -4.37 -4.21
C LEU A 64 7.01 -4.76 -2.87
N PHE A 65 5.70 -4.88 -2.86
CA PHE A 65 4.93 -5.41 -1.74
C PHE A 65 4.16 -6.64 -2.18
N GLN A 66 4.28 -7.72 -1.41
CA GLN A 66 3.30 -8.80 -1.49
C GLN A 66 2.14 -8.44 -0.57
N VAL A 67 0.94 -8.43 -1.11
CA VAL A 67 -0.26 -8.00 -0.40
C VAL A 67 -1.39 -8.99 -0.61
N ALA A 68 -2.31 -9.06 0.35
CA ALA A 68 -3.61 -9.70 0.17
C ALA A 68 -4.67 -8.62 -0.06
N ASP A 69 -5.46 -8.75 -1.11
CA ASP A 69 -6.66 -7.94 -1.31
C ASP A 69 -7.67 -8.19 -0.18
N VAL A 70 -8.17 -7.11 0.43
CA VAL A 70 -9.04 -7.20 1.62
C VAL A 70 -10.43 -7.78 1.29
N ASP A 71 -10.92 -7.58 0.06
CA ASP A 71 -12.26 -7.99 -0.33
C ASP A 71 -12.30 -9.45 -0.83
N SER A 72 -11.28 -9.86 -1.57
CA SER A 72 -11.19 -11.16 -2.25
C SER A 72 -10.24 -12.15 -1.57
N GLY A 73 -9.27 -11.66 -0.80
CA GLY A 73 -8.20 -12.46 -0.21
C GLY A 73 -7.12 -12.90 -1.20
N GLU A 74 -7.15 -12.44 -2.46
CA GLU A 74 -6.14 -12.78 -3.46
C GLU A 74 -4.77 -12.19 -3.08
N VAL A 75 -3.71 -13.01 -3.20
CA VAL A 75 -2.34 -12.58 -2.90
C VAL A 75 -1.61 -12.21 -4.18
N LEU A 76 -1.16 -10.96 -4.25
CA LEU A 76 -0.56 -10.40 -5.45
C LEU A 76 0.61 -9.46 -5.12
N TRP A 77 1.45 -9.21 -6.13
CA TRP A 77 2.61 -8.32 -6.02
C TRP A 77 2.28 -6.94 -6.57
N VAL A 78 2.60 -5.90 -5.80
CA VAL A 78 2.31 -4.49 -6.12
C VAL A 78 3.59 -3.68 -6.09
N ASN A 79 3.78 -2.82 -7.08
CA ASN A 79 4.89 -1.86 -7.07
C ASN A 79 4.66 -0.82 -5.96
N ALA A 80 5.71 -0.49 -5.23
CA ALA A 80 5.65 0.42 -4.09
C ALA A 80 5.07 1.80 -4.44
N ASP A 81 5.23 2.28 -5.67
CA ASP A 81 4.70 3.55 -6.16
C ASP A 81 3.17 3.58 -6.33
N LEU A 82 2.52 2.42 -6.41
CA LEU A 82 1.05 2.31 -6.48
C LEU A 82 0.38 2.46 -5.11
N VAL A 83 1.16 2.38 -4.02
CA VAL A 83 0.66 2.64 -2.67
C VAL A 83 0.51 4.13 -2.46
N THR A 84 -0.74 4.55 -2.26
CA THR A 84 -1.09 5.96 -2.11
C THR A 84 -1.26 6.38 -0.65
N HIS A 85 -1.75 5.47 0.20
CA HIS A 85 -2.07 5.75 1.60
C HIS A 85 -1.84 4.53 2.50
N ILE A 86 -1.55 4.77 3.79
CA ILE A 86 -1.53 3.75 4.85
C ILE A 86 -2.79 3.97 5.69
N VAL A 87 -3.54 2.90 5.93
CA VAL A 87 -4.74 2.91 6.78
C VAL A 87 -4.31 2.67 8.23
N PRO A 88 -4.57 3.62 9.17
CA PRO A 88 -4.26 3.42 10.57
C PRO A 88 -5.17 2.35 11.19
N ARG A 89 -4.61 1.47 12.01
CA ARG A 89 -5.39 0.52 12.81
C ARG A 89 -5.86 1.18 14.12
N LEU A 90 -7.13 0.94 14.46
CA LEU A 90 -7.74 1.23 15.77
C LEU A 90 -7.19 0.31 16.85
#